data_AF-A0A6I7TP31-F1
#
_entry.id   AF-A0A6I7TP31-F1
#
_cell.length_a   1.000
_cell.length_b   1.000
_cell.length_c   1.000
_cell.angle_alpha   90.00
_cell.angle_beta   90.00
_cell.angle_gamma   90.00
#
_symmetry.space_group_name_H-M   'P 1'
#
loop_
_entity.id
_entity.type
_entity.pdbx_description
1 polymer ?
#
loop_
_entity_poly.entity_id
_entity_poly.type
_entity_poly.pdbx_seq_one_letter_code
_entity_poly.pdbx_strand_id
1 'polypeptide(L)' 'MTNPFENEQGTYVVLMNEEGQYSLWPAFVHIPAGWEIVCGETSRSACIDYISSNWTDLSPNSLKPAAEVHGGQQ' A
#
# COMPACT_ATOMS: atom_id res chain seq x y z
N MET A 1 17.34 9.86 3.88
CA MET A 1 17.04 8.74 4.80
C MET A 1 15.79 8.09 4.25
N THR A 2 15.91 6.99 3.51
CA THR A 2 14.78 6.36 2.82
C THR A 2 14.00 5.54 3.84
N ASN A 3 12.73 5.87 4.08
CA ASN A 3 11.87 5.08 4.93
C ASN A 3 11.70 3.70 4.29
N PRO A 4 11.92 2.60 5.03
CA PRO A 4 11.82 1.23 4.49
C PRO A 4 10.42 0.88 3.95
N PHE A 5 9.41 1.69 4.29
CA PHE A 5 8.03 1.61 3.80
C PHE A 5 7.76 2.41 2.51
N GLU A 6 8.71 3.26 2.10
CA GLU A 6 8.62 4.14 0.92
C GLU A 6 9.68 3.78 -0.15
N ASN A 7 10.35 2.64 0.03
CA ASN A 7 11.24 2.10 -0.99
C ASN A 7 10.42 1.64 -2.20
N GLU A 8 10.40 2.41 -3.28
CA GLU A 8 9.70 2.02 -4.53
C GLU A 8 10.29 0.76 -5.18
N GLN A 9 11.57 0.48 -4.90
CA GLN A 9 12.29 -0.72 -5.33
C GLN A 9 12.17 -1.87 -4.31
N GLY A 10 11.44 -1.66 -3.22
CA GLY A 10 11.22 -2.64 -2.17
C GLY A 10 10.06 -3.59 -2.52
N THR A 11 10.11 -4.77 -1.93
CA THR A 11 9.05 -5.77 -2.04
C THR A 11 8.04 -5.58 -0.92
N TYR A 12 6.76 -5.52 -1.27
CA TYR A 12 5.65 -5.38 -0.33
C TYR A 12 4.64 -6.50 -0.52
N VAL A 13 3.88 -6.74 0.53
CA VAL A 13 2.74 -7.64 0.55
C VAL A 13 1.52 -6.88 1.03
N VAL A 14 0.34 -7.31 0.60
CA VAL A 14 -0.92 -6.80 1.15
C VAL A 14 -1.41 -7.81 2.16
N LEU A 15 -1.59 -7.33 3.37
CA LEU A 15 -2.17 -8.10 4.46
C LEU A 15 -3.66 -7.76 4.59
N MET A 16 -4.46 -8.76 4.94
CA MET A 16 -5.86 -8.60 5.31
C MET A 16 -6.05 -9.14 6.73
N ASN A 17 -6.79 -8.42 7.57
CA ASN A 17 -7.22 -8.93 8.86
C ASN A 17 -8.61 -9.62 8.77
N GLU A 18 -9.03 -10.28 9.85
CA GLU A 18 -10.36 -10.91 9.91
C GLU A 18 -11.53 -9.92 9.76
N GLU A 19 -11.30 -8.62 9.97
CA GLU A 19 -12.29 -7.55 9.75
C GLU A 19 -12.34 -7.07 8.28
N GLY A 20 -11.52 -7.62 7.38
CA GLY A 20 -11.48 -7.25 5.96
C GLY A 20 -10.73 -5.94 5.66
N GLN A 21 -9.92 -5.46 6.61
CA GLN A 21 -9.07 -4.27 6.44
C GLN A 21 -7.75 -4.66 5.76
N TYR A 22 -7.35 -3.87 4.77
CA TYR A 22 -6.11 -4.08 4.02
C TYR A 22 -4.99 -3.21 4.60
N SER A 23 -3.80 -3.80 4.75
CA SER A 23 -2.59 -3.08 5.20
C SER A 23 -1.41 -3.39 4.28
N LEU A 24 -0.71 -2.35 3.85
CA LEU A 24 0.51 -2.49 3.07
C LEU A 24 1.67 -2.80 4.02
N TRP A 25 2.30 -3.95 3.85
CA TRP A 25 3.37 -4.42 4.72
C TRP A 25 4.63 -4.75 3.92
N PRO A 26 5.84 -4.40 4.36
CA PRO A 26 7.05 -4.77 3.65
C PRO A 26 7.34 -6.26 3.82
N ALA A 27 7.70 -6.96 2.74
CA ALA A 27 7.93 -8.41 2.75
C ALA A 27 9.09 -8.84 3.67
N PHE A 28 10.03 -7.94 3.94
CA PHE A 28 11.17 -8.18 4.82
C PHE A 28 10.84 -8.01 6.31
N VAL A 29 9.63 -7.55 6.67
CA VAL A 29 9.21 -7.36 8.06
C VAL A 29 8.32 -8.51 8.48
N HIS A 30 8.56 -9.05 9.69
CA HIS A 30 7.70 -10.06 10.29
C HIS A 30 6.24 -9.62 10.34
N ILE A 31 5.35 -10.51 9.91
CA ILE A 31 3.91 -10.28 9.87
C ILE A 31 3.31 -10.65 11.24
N PRO A 32 2.59 -9.72 11.90
CA PRO A 32 1.93 -10.01 13.17
C PRO A 32 0.83 -11.08 13.01
N ALA A 33 0.62 -11.87 14.06
CA ALA A 33 -0.45 -12.88 14.09
C ALA A 33 -1.84 -12.23 13.92
N GLY A 34 -2.74 -12.89 13.19
CA GLY A 34 -4.08 -12.38 12.85
C GLY A 34 -4.15 -11.59 11.55
N TRP A 35 -3.03 -11.47 10.83
CA TRP A 35 -2.97 -10.90 9.48
C TRP A 35 -2.61 -11.98 8.47
N GLU A 36 -3.33 -12.02 7.36
CA GLU A 36 -3.13 -12.98 6.29
C GLU A 36 -2.65 -12.28 5.02
N ILE A 37 -1.69 -12.88 4.32
CA ILE A 37 -1.18 -12.35 3.06
C ILE A 37 -2.19 -12.65 1.96
N VAL A 38 -2.86 -11.62 1.45
CA VAL A 38 -3.82 -11.73 0.34
C VAL A 38 -3.23 -11.35 -1.01
N CYS A 39 -2.19 -10.51 -1.01
CA CYS A 39 -1.39 -10.21 -2.19
C CYS A 39 0.07 -10.52 -1.89
N GLY A 40 0.68 -11.36 -2.74
CA GLY A 40 2.06 -11.77 -2.63
C GLY A 40 3.07 -10.63 -2.83
N GLU A 41 4.33 -11.00 -2.72
CA GLU A 41 5.50 -10.14 -2.84
C GLU A 41 5.55 -9.40 -4.18
N THR A 42 5.14 -8.13 -4.21
CA THR A 42 5.12 -7.31 -5.42
C THR A 42 5.58 -5.87 -5.15
N SER A 43 5.66 -5.07 -6.22
CA SER A 43 6.00 -3.66 -6.14
C SER A 43 4.91 -2.88 -5.41
N ARG A 44 5.29 -1.81 -4.70
CA ARG A 44 4.36 -0.90 -4.01
C ARG A 44 3.17 -0.52 -4.87
N SER A 45 3.39 -0.11 -6.11
CA SER A 45 2.32 0.32 -7.02
C SER A 45 1.30 -0.79 -7.32
N ALA A 46 1.75 -2.04 -7.45
CA ALA A 46 0.87 -3.18 -7.66
C ALA A 46 0.07 -3.53 -6.39
N CYS A 47 0.68 -3.43 -5.20
CA CYS A 47 -0.06 -3.57 -3.94
C CYS A 47 -1.12 -2.48 -3.78
N ILE A 48 -0.79 -1.22 -4.08
CA ILE A 48 -1.73 -0.09 -4.02
C ILE A 48 -2.90 -0.31 -4.98
N ASP A 49 -2.63 -0.74 -6.22
CA ASP A 49 -3.66 -1.06 -7.21
C ASP A 49 -4.54 -2.22 -6.74
N TYR A 50 -3.95 -3.28 -6.18
CA TYR A 50 -4.68 -4.39 -5.59
C TYR A 50 -5.59 -3.94 -4.45
N ILE A 51 -5.08 -3.12 -3.52
CA ILE A 51 -5.88 -2.56 -2.42
C ILE A 51 -7.00 -1.67 -2.98
N SER A 52 -6.71 -0.78 -3.93
CA SER A 52 -7.72 0.10 -4.52
C SER A 52 -8.80 -0.66 -5.29
N SER A 53 -8.46 -1.81 -5.88
CA SER A 53 -9.40 -2.65 -6.62
C SER A 53 -10.25 -3.52 -5.69
N ASN A 54 -9.64 -4.10 -4.66
CA ASN A 54 -10.31 -5.04 -3.73
C ASN A 54 -10.98 -4.34 -2.54
N TRP A 55 -10.48 -3.18 -2.10
CA TRP A 55 -11.04 -2.38 -1.03
C TRP A 55 -12.02 -1.35 -1.59
N THR A 56 -13.06 -1.85 -2.24
CA THR A 56 -14.07 -1.03 -2.93
C THR A 56 -15.04 -0.33 -1.95
N ASP A 57 -15.10 -0.79 -0.69
CA ASP A 57 -15.99 -0.27 0.35
C ASP A 57 -15.22 0.56 1.40
N LEU A 58 -14.44 1.53 0.92
CA LEU A 58 -14.14 2.72 1.70
C LEU A 58 -14.80 3.90 1.00
N SER A 59 -15.80 4.46 1.67
CA SER A 59 -16.60 5.57 1.18
C SER A 59 -15.77 6.63 0.41
N PRO A 60 -16.23 7.04 -0.79
CA PRO A 60 -15.43 7.71 -1.80
C PRO A 60 -15.13 9.15 -1.42
N ASN A 61 -13.88 9.45 -1.03
CA ASN A 61 -13.41 10.85 -1.07
C ASN A 61 -11.91 11.01 -1.37
N SER A 62 -11.22 10.00 -1.87
CA SER A 62 -9.80 10.12 -2.22
C SER A 62 -9.46 9.51 -3.57
N LEU A 63 -10.17 9.97 -4.60
CA LEU A 63 -9.55 10.14 -5.91
C LEU A 63 -9.06 11.59 -5.99
N LYS A 64 -7.89 11.86 -5.42
CA LYS A 64 -7.02 12.92 -5.95
C LYS A 64 -5.76 12.20 -6.45
N PRO A 65 -5.68 11.90 -7.76
CA PRO A 65 -4.47 11.34 -8.34
C PRO A 65 -3.30 12.29 -8.06
N ALA A 66 -2.23 11.72 -7.51
CA ALA A 66 -0.93 12.37 -7.45
C ALA A 66 -0.42 12.52 -8.90
N ALA A 67 -0.72 13.65 -9.50
CA ALA A 67 0.04 14.17 -10.63
C ALA A 67 0.49 15.58 -10.22
N GLU A 68 1.82 15.76 -10.11
CA GLU A 68 2.58 16.94 -10.54
C GLU A 68 2.17 18.34 -10.02
N VAL A 69 3.02 19.28 -9.58
CA VAL A 69 4.46 19.53 -9.63
C VAL A 69 4.74 20.54 -8.50
N HIS A 70 5.73 20.30 -7.63
CA HIS A 70 6.26 21.39 -6.79
C HIS A 70 7.34 22.12 -7.58
N GLY A 71 6.92 23.02 -8.47
CA GLY A 71 7.77 23.98 -9.16
C GLY A 71 7.23 25.38 -8.91
N GLY A 72 7.89 26.16 -8.05
CA GLY A 72 7.55 27.57 -7.85
C GLY A 72 7.89 28.12 -6.48
N GLN A 73 9.18 28.16 -6.15
CA GLN A 73 9.70 29.16 -5.21
C GLN A 73 9.72 30.51 -5.93
N GLN A 74 9.12 31.54 -5.33
CA GLN A 74 9.59 32.95 -5.22
C GLN A 74 8.44 33.85 -4.76
#